data_AF-A0A162Q0L4-F1
#
_entry.id   AF-A0A162Q0L4-F1
#
_cell.length_a   1.000
_cell.length_b   1.000
_cell.length_c   1.000
_cell.angle_alpha   90.00
_cell.angle_beta   90.00
_cell.angle_gamma   90.00
#
_symmetry.space_group_name_H-M   'P 1'
#
loop_
_entity.id
_entity.type
_entity.pdbx_description
1 polymer ?
#
loop_
_entity_poly.entity_id
_entity_poly.type
_entity_poly.pdbx_seq_one_letter_code
_entity_poly.pdbx_strand_id
1 'polypeptide(L)'
;MQLQHIFNEINRVDPELPERMSSRRHAMKSFAGIGAKIGLAAMPFLIGSIFKKAYAQSGPSQGAVLEVLNYALTLEYLEAEFYAMGISKGTALVPAGAPANAIKTIGDHEAAHVSFLKTAITAAGATPVAKPNFDFTADGTFADVFTNYATFLAVAQTFEDTGVRAYKGRAAELTGGGDLLTAALNIHSVEARHAAHIRSMRKANNFGNVKPWITGKESGIGAVVQASYDGEELTTQAGVNIVNINGTSISAAAASEAFDEGLTKEQVLSIVGPFIVQ
;
A
#
# COMPACT_ATOMS: atom_id res chain seq x y z
N MET A 1 -21.92 -28.65 -15.89
CA MET A 1 -21.55 -27.47 -16.71
C MET A 1 -20.04 -27.48 -16.90
N GLN A 2 -19.59 -27.50 -18.15
CA GLN A 2 -18.20 -27.81 -18.49
C GLN A 2 -17.36 -26.53 -18.38
N LEU A 3 -16.47 -26.45 -17.38
CA LEU A 3 -15.53 -25.33 -17.18
C LEU A 3 -14.75 -25.00 -18.47
N GLN A 4 -14.46 -26.00 -19.29
CA GLN A 4 -13.78 -25.82 -20.58
C GLN A 4 -14.59 -24.97 -21.57
N HIS A 5 -15.92 -25.06 -21.53
CA HIS A 5 -16.81 -24.26 -22.36
C HIS A 5 -16.81 -22.78 -21.93
N ILE A 6 -16.65 -22.52 -20.63
CA ILE A 6 -16.53 -21.16 -20.06
C ILE A 6 -15.18 -20.56 -20.43
N PHE A 7 -14.08 -21.30 -20.30
CA PHE A 7 -12.75 -20.82 -20.70
C PHE A 7 -12.66 -20.54 -22.20
N ASN A 8 -13.32 -21.34 -23.04
CA ASN A 8 -13.35 -21.10 -24.49
C ASN A 8 -14.18 -19.87 -24.87
N GLU A 9 -15.32 -19.62 -24.21
CA GLU A 9 -16.10 -18.38 -24.41
C GLU A 9 -15.33 -17.15 -23.91
N ILE A 10 -14.63 -17.24 -22.76
CA ILE A 10 -13.82 -16.15 -22.23
C ILE A 10 -12.63 -15.83 -23.15
N ASN A 11 -11.91 -16.85 -23.64
CA ASN A 11 -10.79 -16.66 -24.57
C ASN A 11 -11.25 -16.15 -25.95
N ARG A 12 -12.52 -16.37 -26.33
CA ARG A 12 -13.11 -15.83 -27.55
C ARG A 12 -13.43 -14.33 -27.43
N VAL A 13 -13.77 -13.88 -26.22
CA VAL A 13 -14.15 -12.49 -25.92
C VAL A 13 -12.91 -11.65 -25.55
N ASP A 14 -11.91 -12.24 -24.89
CA ASP A 14 -10.62 -11.62 -24.58
C ASP A 14 -9.47 -12.61 -24.92
N PRO A 15 -8.91 -12.54 -26.14
CA PRO A 15 -7.84 -13.42 -26.57
C PRO A 15 -6.49 -13.16 -25.86
N GLU A 16 -6.34 -12.04 -25.14
CA GLU A 16 -5.12 -11.71 -24.37
C GLU A 16 -5.18 -12.23 -22.92
N LEU A 17 -6.33 -12.72 -22.49
CA LEU A 17 -6.57 -13.23 -21.14
C LEU A 17 -5.61 -14.38 -20.74
N PRO A 18 -5.24 -15.32 -21.63
CA PRO A 18 -4.20 -16.32 -21.34
C PRO A 18 -2.83 -15.70 -21.07
N GLU A 19 -2.44 -14.65 -21.80
CA GLU A 19 -1.18 -13.95 -21.57
C GLU A 19 -1.19 -13.18 -20.25
N ARG A 20 -2.30 -12.51 -19.92
CA ARG A 20 -2.49 -11.80 -18.62
C ARG A 20 -2.55 -12.76 -17.43
N MET A 21 -3.14 -13.94 -17.60
CA MET A 21 -3.14 -15.00 -16.59
C MET A 21 -1.76 -15.66 -16.48
N SER A 22 -1.04 -15.78 -17.60
CA SER A 22 0.33 -16.28 -17.62
C SER A 22 1.29 -15.33 -16.93
N SER A 23 1.12 -14.01 -17.07
CA SER A 23 1.94 -13.00 -16.40
C SER A 23 1.68 -12.97 -14.91
N ARG A 24 0.42 -13.13 -14.44
CA ARG A 24 0.10 -13.33 -13.02
C ARG A 24 0.69 -14.62 -12.46
N ARG A 25 0.58 -15.74 -13.18
CA ARG A 25 1.18 -17.02 -12.76
C ARG A 25 2.71 -16.97 -12.79
N HIS A 26 3.29 -16.25 -13.73
CA HIS A 26 4.72 -16.01 -13.84
C HIS A 26 5.20 -15.10 -12.71
N ALA A 27 4.49 -14.01 -12.40
CA ALA A 27 4.74 -13.14 -11.26
C ALA A 27 4.68 -13.92 -9.94
N MET A 28 3.68 -14.80 -9.74
CA MET A 28 3.60 -15.68 -8.57
C MET A 28 4.74 -16.72 -8.51
N LYS A 29 5.21 -17.22 -9.65
CA LYS A 29 6.39 -18.12 -9.73
C LYS A 29 7.70 -17.38 -9.47
N SER A 30 7.82 -16.14 -9.96
CA SER A 30 8.93 -15.23 -9.67
C SER A 30 8.93 -14.81 -8.20
N PHE A 31 7.75 -14.62 -7.60
CA PHE A 31 7.57 -14.35 -6.17
C PHE A 31 8.04 -15.52 -5.30
N ALA A 32 7.68 -16.75 -5.67
CA ALA A 32 8.17 -17.96 -5.01
C ALA A 32 9.69 -18.21 -5.24
N GLY A 33 10.21 -17.80 -6.40
CA GLY A 33 11.64 -17.92 -6.73
C GLY A 33 12.54 -16.90 -6.06
N ILE A 34 12.03 -15.68 -5.85
CA ILE A 34 12.74 -14.56 -5.20
C ILE A 34 12.70 -14.70 -3.67
N GLY A 35 11.54 -15.06 -3.10
CA GLY A 35 11.37 -15.18 -1.64
C GLY A 35 12.07 -16.37 -0.98
N ALA A 36 12.32 -17.47 -1.71
CA ALA A 36 12.86 -18.70 -1.12
C ALA A 36 14.37 -18.92 -1.32
N LYS A 37 15.05 -18.17 -2.18
CA LYS A 37 16.45 -18.45 -2.57
C LYS A 37 17.41 -17.26 -2.52
N ILE A 38 16.94 -16.07 -2.19
CA ILE A 38 17.76 -14.86 -2.21
C ILE A 38 17.98 -14.44 -0.76
N GLY A 39 19.12 -14.85 -0.19
CA GLY A 39 19.56 -14.33 1.09
C GLY A 39 19.74 -12.81 1.01
N LEU A 40 19.52 -12.09 2.12
CA LEU A 40 19.65 -10.63 2.27
C LEU A 40 20.90 -10.05 1.59
N ALA A 41 22.00 -10.81 1.49
CA ALA A 41 23.26 -10.40 0.87
C ALA A 41 23.20 -10.16 -0.65
N ALA A 42 22.25 -10.77 -1.40
CA ALA A 42 22.14 -10.62 -2.85
C ALA A 42 21.07 -9.62 -3.30
N MET A 43 20.26 -9.12 -2.36
CA MET A 43 19.25 -8.08 -2.61
C MET A 43 19.84 -6.81 -3.24
N PRO A 44 20.99 -6.26 -2.80
CA PRO A 44 21.52 -5.04 -3.39
C PRO A 44 21.85 -5.15 -4.88
N PHE A 45 22.35 -6.31 -5.33
CA PHE A 45 22.70 -6.55 -6.74
C PHE A 45 21.47 -6.71 -7.63
N LEU A 46 20.45 -7.43 -7.16
CA LEU A 46 19.20 -7.63 -7.88
C LEU A 46 18.42 -6.32 -8.03
N ILE A 47 18.34 -5.54 -6.94
CA ILE A 47 17.73 -4.21 -6.94
C ILE A 47 18.46 -3.32 -7.94
N GLY A 48 19.80 -3.25 -7.92
CA GLY A 48 20.56 -2.45 -8.89
C GLY A 48 20.34 -2.85 -10.36
N SER A 49 20.13 -4.14 -10.65
CA SER A 49 19.84 -4.61 -12.01
C SER A 49 18.45 -4.23 -12.52
N ILE A 50 17.45 -4.23 -11.63
CA ILE A 50 16.06 -3.82 -11.89
C ILE A 50 16.02 -2.36 -12.33
N PHE A 51 16.75 -1.50 -11.62
CA PHE A 51 16.81 -0.07 -11.93
C PHE A 51 17.57 0.22 -13.22
N LYS A 52 18.75 -0.37 -13.43
CA LYS A 52 19.51 -0.18 -14.68
C LYS A 52 18.71 -0.60 -15.92
N LYS A 53 17.88 -1.63 -15.82
CA LYS A 53 17.07 -2.14 -16.94
C LYS A 53 15.85 -1.27 -17.22
N ALA A 54 15.20 -0.72 -16.20
CA ALA A 54 14.08 0.20 -16.35
C ALA A 54 14.45 1.45 -17.17
N TYR A 55 15.69 1.95 -17.04
CA TYR A 55 16.21 3.09 -17.81
C TYR A 55 16.50 2.80 -19.28
N ALA A 56 16.59 1.52 -19.68
CA ALA A 56 16.93 1.14 -21.05
C ALA A 56 15.70 0.96 -21.96
N GLN A 57 14.48 1.00 -21.40
CA GLN A 57 13.22 1.01 -22.14
C GLN A 57 12.69 2.45 -22.25
N SER A 58 11.79 2.72 -23.21
CA SER A 58 11.08 3.99 -23.39
C SER A 58 10.06 4.26 -22.25
N GLY A 59 10.53 4.18 -21.01
CA GLY A 59 9.78 4.35 -19.77
C GLY A 59 9.87 5.78 -19.21
N PRO A 60 9.47 6.00 -17.95
CA PRO A 60 9.46 7.31 -17.32
C PRO A 60 10.87 7.91 -17.20
N SER A 61 10.95 9.23 -17.17
CA SER A 61 12.22 9.92 -16.98
C SER A 61 12.84 9.59 -15.62
N GLN A 62 14.17 9.61 -15.55
CA GLN A 62 14.89 9.37 -14.28
C GLN A 62 14.47 10.34 -13.18
N GLY A 63 14.23 11.61 -13.53
CA GLY A 63 13.74 12.60 -12.57
C GLY A 63 12.40 12.22 -11.96
N ALA A 64 11.44 11.78 -12.79
CA ALA A 64 10.11 11.35 -12.32
C ALA A 64 10.21 10.10 -11.42
N VAL A 65 10.99 9.09 -11.83
CA VAL A 65 11.21 7.89 -11.03
C VAL A 65 11.80 8.22 -9.66
N LEU A 66 12.86 9.03 -9.62
CA LEU A 66 13.51 9.43 -8.38
C LEU A 66 12.59 10.24 -7.46
N GLU A 67 11.69 11.02 -8.05
CA GLU A 67 10.66 11.75 -7.32
C GLU A 67 9.63 10.81 -6.71
N VAL A 68 9.12 9.81 -7.45
CA VAL A 68 8.24 8.75 -6.92
C VAL A 68 8.93 7.98 -5.78
N LEU A 69 10.19 7.60 -5.94
CA LEU A 69 10.90 6.81 -4.93
C LEU A 69 11.18 7.60 -3.64
N ASN A 70 11.60 8.86 -3.75
CA ASN A 70 11.83 9.69 -2.56
C ASN A 70 10.51 10.05 -1.88
N TYR A 71 9.45 10.27 -2.64
CA TYR A 71 8.10 10.43 -2.11
C TYR A 71 7.66 9.20 -1.30
N ALA A 72 7.77 8.00 -1.88
CA ALA A 72 7.47 6.76 -1.17
C ALA A 72 8.34 6.61 0.08
N LEU A 73 9.65 6.90 -0.01
CA LEU A 73 10.57 6.77 1.13
C LEU A 73 10.18 7.68 2.30
N THR A 74 9.65 8.88 2.05
CA THR A 74 9.13 9.74 3.11
C THR A 74 7.93 9.12 3.83
N LEU A 75 7.02 8.46 3.10
CA LEU A 75 5.86 7.78 3.68
C LEU A 75 6.29 6.53 4.47
N GLU A 76 7.17 5.71 3.91
CA GLU A 76 7.70 4.53 4.60
C GLU A 76 8.45 4.90 5.89
N TYR A 77 9.12 6.06 5.93
CA TYR A 77 9.74 6.56 7.16
C TYR A 77 8.71 6.90 8.24
N LEU A 78 7.55 7.45 7.87
CA LEU A 78 6.46 7.78 8.80
C LEU A 78 5.94 6.49 9.44
N GLU A 79 5.63 5.49 8.63
CA GLU A 79 5.08 4.21 9.10
C GLU A 79 6.10 3.39 9.89
N ALA A 80 7.35 3.30 9.40
CA ALA A 80 8.41 2.60 10.11
C ALA A 80 8.69 3.21 11.49
N GLU A 81 8.72 4.54 11.61
CA GLU A 81 8.90 5.20 12.91
C GLU A 81 7.68 4.99 13.81
N PHE A 82 6.46 5.11 13.27
CA PHE A 82 5.22 4.91 14.02
C PHE A 82 5.16 3.52 14.66
N TYR A 83 5.44 2.48 13.88
CA TYR A 83 5.45 1.11 14.39
C TYR A 83 6.61 0.85 15.34
N ALA A 84 7.82 1.37 15.06
CA ALA A 84 8.93 1.25 16.00
C ALA A 84 8.61 1.87 17.36
N MET A 85 8.00 3.05 17.38
CA MET A 85 7.54 3.71 18.60
C MET A 85 6.45 2.90 19.30
N GLY A 86 5.45 2.39 18.58
CA GLY A 86 4.39 1.54 19.13
C GLY A 86 4.93 0.25 19.76
N ILE A 87 5.82 -0.45 19.06
CA ILE A 87 6.50 -1.67 19.54
C ILE A 87 7.31 -1.38 20.81
N SER A 88 7.98 -0.22 20.88
CA SER A 88 8.78 0.16 22.06
C SER A 88 7.96 0.29 23.34
N LYS A 89 6.65 0.54 23.24
CA LYS A 89 5.74 0.59 24.41
C LYS A 89 5.43 -0.80 24.96
N GLY A 90 5.68 -1.86 24.19
CA GLY A 90 5.42 -3.24 24.58
C GLY A 90 3.96 -3.46 25.00
N THR A 91 3.77 -4.23 26.07
CA THR A 91 2.43 -4.59 26.57
C THR A 91 1.67 -3.43 27.21
N ALA A 92 2.30 -2.28 27.43
CA ALA A 92 1.61 -1.08 27.90
C ALA A 92 0.72 -0.46 26.81
N LEU A 93 0.96 -0.77 25.54
CA LEU A 93 0.15 -0.29 24.40
C LEU A 93 -0.55 -1.42 23.67
N VAL A 94 0.18 -2.47 23.27
CA VAL A 94 -0.35 -3.55 22.43
C VAL A 94 -0.43 -4.84 23.26
N PRO A 95 -1.59 -5.52 23.32
CA PRO A 95 -1.71 -6.78 24.04
C PRO A 95 -0.70 -7.84 23.58
N ALA A 96 -0.16 -8.61 24.51
CA ALA A 96 0.79 -9.68 24.22
C ALA A 96 0.19 -10.76 23.29
N GLY A 97 1.06 -11.57 22.68
CA GLY A 97 0.66 -12.68 21.82
C GLY A 97 0.38 -12.24 20.39
N ALA A 98 -0.74 -12.70 19.81
CA ALA A 98 -1.04 -12.46 18.40
C ALA A 98 -1.06 -10.97 18.00
N PRO A 99 -1.62 -10.03 18.79
CA PRO A 99 -1.59 -8.61 18.44
C PRO A 99 -0.19 -8.03 18.40
N ALA A 100 0.64 -8.28 19.42
CA ALA A 100 2.03 -7.83 19.44
C ALA A 100 2.85 -8.41 18.27
N ASN A 101 2.64 -9.70 17.94
CA ASN A 101 3.31 -10.33 16.79
C ASN A 101 2.89 -9.72 15.46
N ALA A 102 1.60 -9.37 15.29
CA ALA A 102 1.10 -8.70 14.10
C ALA A 102 1.73 -7.32 13.93
N ILE A 103 1.69 -6.47 14.98
CA ILE A 103 2.29 -5.14 14.96
C ILE A 103 3.80 -5.21 14.72
N LYS A 104 4.49 -6.19 15.30
CA LYS A 104 5.91 -6.42 15.02
C LYS A 104 6.15 -6.81 13.56
N THR A 105 5.33 -7.69 13.00
CA THR A 105 5.49 -8.13 11.60
C THR A 105 5.32 -6.96 10.63
N ILE A 106 4.31 -6.12 10.87
CA ILE A 106 4.09 -4.90 10.06
C ILE A 106 5.29 -3.95 10.19
N GLY A 107 5.71 -3.64 11.42
CA GLY A 107 6.90 -2.79 11.63
C GLY A 107 8.20 -3.33 11.01
N ASP A 108 8.38 -4.65 10.97
CA ASP A 108 9.51 -5.29 10.29
C ASP A 108 9.42 -5.11 8.75
N HIS A 109 8.21 -5.12 8.18
CA HIS A 109 7.99 -4.86 6.76
C HIS A 109 8.25 -3.39 6.40
N GLU A 110 7.77 -2.43 7.19
CA GLU A 110 8.05 -1.00 6.93
C GLU A 110 9.55 -0.68 6.96
N ALA A 111 10.28 -1.27 7.91
CA ALA A 111 11.73 -1.16 7.93
C ALA A 111 12.40 -1.76 6.67
N ALA A 112 11.83 -2.84 6.12
CA ALA A 112 12.29 -3.45 4.89
C ALA A 112 11.97 -2.58 3.66
N HIS A 113 10.80 -1.94 3.60
CA HIS A 113 10.43 -0.99 2.54
C HIS A 113 11.37 0.21 2.51
N VAL A 114 11.65 0.82 3.67
CA VAL A 114 12.66 1.88 3.81
C VAL A 114 14.02 1.44 3.26
N SER A 115 14.50 0.26 3.67
CA SER A 115 15.80 -0.28 3.21
C SER A 115 15.83 -0.50 1.70
N PHE A 116 14.76 -1.06 1.15
CA PHE A 116 14.59 -1.28 -0.27
C PHE A 116 14.65 0.05 -1.05
N LEU A 117 13.86 1.05 -0.64
CA LEU A 117 13.79 2.35 -1.32
C LEU A 117 15.10 3.12 -1.26
N LYS A 118 15.80 3.11 -0.12
CA LYS A 118 17.14 3.72 -0.01
C LYS A 118 18.14 3.06 -0.97
N THR A 119 18.11 1.73 -1.05
CA THR A 119 18.97 0.98 -1.96
C THR A 119 18.64 1.27 -3.41
N ALA A 120 17.36 1.32 -3.75
CA ALA A 120 16.84 1.67 -5.07
C ALA A 120 17.30 3.06 -5.53
N ILE A 121 17.11 4.09 -4.70
CA ILE A 121 17.49 5.47 -5.00
C ILE A 121 19.01 5.59 -5.18
N THR A 122 19.78 4.96 -4.29
CA THR A 122 21.25 4.97 -4.38
C THR A 122 21.74 4.27 -5.65
N ALA A 123 21.15 3.12 -5.99
CA ALA A 123 21.49 2.38 -7.21
C ALA A 123 21.12 3.14 -8.49
N ALA A 124 20.09 4.00 -8.42
CA ALA A 124 19.73 4.94 -9.48
C ALA A 124 20.65 6.17 -9.57
N GLY A 125 21.70 6.24 -8.74
CA GLY A 125 22.70 7.32 -8.76
C GLY A 125 22.27 8.59 -8.03
N ALA A 126 21.24 8.52 -7.19
CA ALA A 126 20.73 9.66 -6.44
C ALA A 126 20.87 9.48 -4.93
N THR A 127 20.68 10.55 -4.17
CA THR A 127 20.71 10.54 -2.71
C THR A 127 19.31 10.28 -2.16
N PRO A 128 19.12 9.27 -1.29
CA PRO A 128 17.85 9.09 -0.58
C PRO A 128 17.54 10.30 0.30
N VAL A 129 16.27 10.72 0.31
CA VAL A 129 15.80 11.79 1.20
C VAL A 129 16.08 11.44 2.66
N ALA A 130 16.45 12.46 3.45
CA ALA A 130 16.67 12.31 4.88
C ALA A 130 15.34 11.97 5.59
N LYS A 131 15.44 11.16 6.64
CA LYS A 131 14.28 10.85 7.49
C LYS A 131 13.82 12.14 8.21
N PRO A 132 12.55 12.56 8.06
CA PRO A 132 12.00 13.66 8.85
C PRO A 132 11.90 13.32 10.35
N ASN A 133 11.67 14.34 11.17
CA ASN A 133 11.18 14.14 12.52
C ASN A 133 9.65 14.05 12.47
N PHE A 134 9.06 13.23 13.35
CA PHE A 134 7.62 13.00 13.36
C PHE A 134 7.00 13.35 14.71
N ASP A 135 5.81 13.96 14.66
CA ASP A 135 4.90 14.12 15.79
C ASP A 135 3.62 13.33 15.53
N PHE A 136 3.53 12.13 16.13
CA PHE A 136 2.36 11.27 15.98
C PHE A 136 1.12 11.73 16.74
N THR A 137 1.24 12.77 17.56
CA THR A 137 0.06 13.40 18.17
C THR A 137 -0.66 14.32 17.19
N ALA A 138 -0.03 14.72 16.08
CA ALA A 138 -0.55 15.69 15.13
C ALA A 138 -1.13 16.92 15.83
N ASP A 139 -0.26 17.64 16.56
CA ASP A 139 -0.63 18.81 17.37
C ASP A 139 -1.73 18.50 18.40
N GLY A 140 -1.60 17.35 19.07
CA GLY A 140 -2.53 16.91 20.11
C GLY A 140 -3.83 16.27 19.62
N THR A 141 -4.10 16.24 18.31
CA THR A 141 -5.26 15.57 17.71
C THR A 141 -5.37 14.08 18.12
N PHE A 142 -4.22 13.39 18.19
CA PHE A 142 -4.08 12.00 18.63
C PHE A 142 -3.18 11.92 19.87
N ALA A 143 -3.43 12.77 20.87
CA ALA A 143 -2.58 12.91 22.06
C ALA A 143 -2.29 11.59 22.80
N ASP A 144 -3.20 10.61 22.75
CA ASP A 144 -3.06 9.32 23.42
C ASP A 144 -2.64 8.16 22.49
N VAL A 145 -2.15 8.46 21.27
CA VAL A 145 -1.82 7.43 20.24
C VAL A 145 -0.87 6.34 20.73
N PHE A 146 0.04 6.64 21.65
CA PHE A 146 0.98 5.65 22.22
C PHE A 146 0.66 5.22 23.65
N THR A 147 -0.51 5.58 24.17
CA THR A 147 -1.01 5.12 25.48
C THR A 147 -2.39 4.48 25.39
N ASN A 148 -3.08 4.60 24.25
CA ASN A 148 -4.40 4.05 23.99
C ASN A 148 -4.36 3.16 22.75
N TYR A 149 -4.63 1.87 22.94
CA TYR A 149 -4.58 0.88 21.87
C TYR A 149 -5.63 1.13 20.76
N ALA A 150 -6.80 1.67 21.12
CA ALA A 150 -7.83 2.00 20.14
C ALA A 150 -7.39 3.17 19.24
N THR A 151 -6.80 4.23 19.83
CA THR A 151 -6.23 5.35 19.07
C THR A 151 -5.06 4.88 18.21
N PHE A 152 -4.16 4.06 18.77
CA PHE A 152 -3.04 3.48 18.02
C PHE A 152 -3.50 2.77 16.76
N LEU A 153 -4.48 1.85 16.87
CA LEU A 153 -4.99 1.13 15.70
C LEU A 153 -5.78 2.02 14.74
N ALA A 154 -6.43 3.09 15.21
CA ALA A 154 -7.12 4.04 14.34
C ALA A 154 -6.12 4.87 13.50
N VAL A 155 -5.02 5.32 14.11
CA VAL A 155 -3.94 6.00 13.40
C VAL A 155 -3.22 5.04 12.46
N ALA A 156 -2.92 3.82 12.92
CA ALA A 156 -2.35 2.76 12.08
C ALA A 156 -3.21 2.53 10.83
N GLN A 157 -4.52 2.32 10.98
CA GLN A 157 -5.42 2.12 9.84
C GLN A 157 -5.33 3.29 8.85
N THR A 158 -5.29 4.52 9.35
CA THR A 158 -5.25 5.71 8.50
C THR A 158 -3.93 5.82 7.73
N PHE A 159 -2.81 5.46 8.34
CA PHE A 159 -1.53 5.41 7.64
C PHE A 159 -1.54 4.34 6.54
N GLU A 160 -1.87 3.10 6.90
CA GLU A 160 -1.90 1.98 5.95
C GLU A 160 -2.81 2.26 4.75
N ASP A 161 -4.00 2.83 5.00
CA ASP A 161 -4.93 3.20 3.94
C ASP A 161 -4.40 4.33 3.08
N THR A 162 -3.76 5.34 3.69
CA THR A 162 -3.10 6.40 2.95
C THR A 162 -1.94 5.85 2.12
N GLY A 163 -1.17 4.89 2.64
CA GLY A 163 -0.08 4.20 1.95
C GLY A 163 -0.55 3.45 0.72
N VAL A 164 -1.58 2.60 0.85
CA VAL A 164 -2.24 1.90 -0.26
C VAL A 164 -2.62 2.87 -1.37
N ARG A 165 -3.36 3.94 -1.01
CA ARG A 165 -3.86 4.93 -1.96
C ARG A 165 -2.75 5.80 -2.56
N ALA A 166 -1.69 6.09 -1.81
CA ALA A 166 -0.52 6.84 -2.27
C ALA A 166 0.27 6.06 -3.33
N TYR A 167 0.54 4.77 -3.09
CA TYR A 167 1.20 3.90 -4.07
C TYR A 167 0.37 3.76 -5.34
N LYS A 168 -0.95 3.53 -5.21
CA LYS A 168 -1.84 3.44 -6.38
C LYS A 168 -1.87 4.75 -7.16
N GLY A 169 -1.95 5.90 -6.48
CA GLY A 169 -2.00 7.22 -7.09
C GLY A 169 -0.79 7.56 -7.96
N ARG A 170 0.40 7.02 -7.61
CA ARG A 170 1.65 7.22 -8.36
C ARG A 170 2.00 6.07 -9.30
N ALA A 171 1.28 4.95 -9.26
CA ALA A 171 1.62 3.74 -10.01
C ALA A 171 1.66 3.96 -11.54
N ALA A 172 0.75 4.79 -12.06
CA ALA A 172 0.69 5.09 -13.49
C ALA A 172 1.98 5.76 -14.01
N GLU A 173 2.66 6.55 -13.18
CA GLU A 173 3.92 7.22 -13.52
C GLU A 173 5.09 6.25 -13.70
N LEU A 174 4.95 5.02 -13.18
CA LEU A 174 5.95 3.96 -13.32
C LEU A 174 5.67 3.05 -14.53
N THR A 175 4.61 3.31 -15.31
CA THR A 175 4.27 2.52 -16.49
C THR A 175 5.42 2.51 -17.49
N GLY A 176 5.77 1.31 -17.99
CA GLY A 176 6.96 1.14 -18.84
C GLY A 176 8.29 1.04 -18.08
N GLY A 177 8.28 1.18 -16.75
CA GLY A 177 9.45 0.98 -15.87
C GLY A 177 9.75 -0.48 -15.51
N GLY A 178 8.98 -1.44 -16.05
CA GLY A 178 9.24 -2.88 -15.92
C GLY A 178 9.31 -3.37 -14.46
N ASP A 179 10.49 -3.84 -14.06
CA ASP A 179 10.73 -4.41 -12.74
C ASP A 179 10.54 -3.37 -11.60
N LEU A 180 10.70 -2.07 -11.88
CA LEU A 180 10.42 -1.00 -10.93
C LEU A 180 8.92 -0.90 -10.61
N LEU A 181 8.07 -0.88 -11.63
CA LEU A 181 6.62 -0.91 -11.44
C LEU A 181 6.21 -2.19 -10.68
N THR A 182 6.82 -3.32 -11.01
CA THR A 182 6.57 -4.58 -10.31
C THR A 182 6.92 -4.49 -8.83
N ALA A 183 8.07 -3.88 -8.49
CA ALA A 183 8.46 -3.67 -7.10
C ALA A 183 7.49 -2.72 -6.35
N ALA A 184 7.10 -1.60 -6.96
CA ALA A 184 6.13 -0.68 -6.37
C ALA A 184 4.77 -1.35 -6.13
N LEU A 185 4.29 -2.16 -7.08
CA LEU A 185 3.03 -2.91 -6.93
C LEU A 185 3.12 -4.05 -5.91
N ASN A 186 4.32 -4.59 -5.65
CA ASN A 186 4.53 -5.55 -4.57
C ASN A 186 4.42 -4.88 -3.20
N ILE A 187 5.03 -3.70 -3.01
CA ILE A 187 4.88 -2.93 -1.76
C ILE A 187 3.42 -2.56 -1.56
N HIS A 188 2.76 -2.00 -2.56
CA HIS A 188 1.32 -1.71 -2.53
C HIS A 188 0.46 -2.91 -2.10
N SER A 189 0.78 -4.12 -2.56
CA SER A 189 0.06 -5.34 -2.13
C SER A 189 0.36 -5.74 -0.68
N VAL A 190 1.51 -5.37 -0.13
CA VAL A 190 1.85 -5.58 1.29
C VAL A 190 1.09 -4.56 2.15
N GLU A 191 1.08 -3.28 1.77
CA GLU A 191 0.27 -2.24 2.44
C GLU A 191 -1.21 -2.64 2.50
N ALA A 192 -1.77 -3.14 1.40
CA ALA A 192 -3.17 -3.57 1.38
C ALA A 192 -3.46 -4.71 2.39
N ARG A 193 -2.47 -5.56 2.67
CA ARG A 193 -2.60 -6.63 3.68
C ARG A 193 -2.47 -6.08 5.10
N HIS A 194 -1.58 -5.11 5.31
CA HIS A 194 -1.46 -4.43 6.60
C HIS A 194 -2.75 -3.70 6.93
N ALA A 195 -3.25 -2.88 6.00
CA ALA A 195 -4.53 -2.19 6.07
C ALA A 195 -5.69 -3.14 6.45
N ALA A 196 -5.86 -4.22 5.70
CA ALA A 196 -6.90 -5.23 5.97
C ALA A 196 -6.72 -5.91 7.34
N HIS A 197 -5.48 -6.17 7.76
CA HIS A 197 -5.19 -6.80 9.05
C HIS A 197 -5.47 -5.87 10.21
N ILE A 198 -5.04 -4.60 10.14
CA ILE A 198 -5.31 -3.58 11.17
C ILE A 198 -6.82 -3.37 11.33
N ARG A 199 -7.59 -3.27 10.23
CA ARG A 199 -9.06 -3.22 10.30
C ARG A 199 -9.65 -4.44 11.00
N SER A 200 -9.13 -5.62 10.70
CA SER A 200 -9.56 -6.87 11.35
C SER A 200 -9.25 -6.86 12.85
N MET A 201 -8.08 -6.33 13.27
CA MET A 201 -7.72 -6.15 14.67
C MET A 201 -8.69 -5.17 15.37
N ARG A 202 -9.01 -4.04 14.73
CA ARG A 202 -9.98 -3.07 15.28
C ARG A 202 -11.37 -3.69 15.44
N LYS A 203 -11.84 -4.43 14.43
CA LYS A 203 -13.12 -5.12 14.49
C LYS A 203 -13.16 -6.16 15.62
N ALA A 204 -12.09 -6.95 15.77
CA ALA A 204 -11.98 -7.97 16.81
C ALA A 204 -11.97 -7.38 18.24
N ASN A 205 -11.47 -6.16 18.40
CA ASN A 205 -11.44 -5.44 19.68
C ASN A 205 -12.65 -4.51 19.90
N ASN A 206 -13.64 -4.51 18.98
CA ASN A 206 -14.78 -3.60 19.01
C ASN A 206 -14.41 -2.10 18.98
N PHE A 207 -13.30 -1.74 18.30
CA PHE A 207 -12.82 -0.36 18.11
C PHE A 207 -13.32 0.29 16.81
N GLY A 208 -14.41 -0.24 16.26
CA GLY A 208 -15.02 0.23 15.02
C GLY A 208 -15.76 -0.88 14.31
N ASN A 209 -16.83 -0.51 13.59
CA ASN A 209 -17.52 -1.43 12.70
C ASN A 209 -16.91 -1.37 11.29
N VAL A 210 -15.67 -1.84 11.19
CA VAL A 210 -14.90 -1.84 9.93
C VAL A 210 -14.88 -3.23 9.29
N LYS A 211 -14.82 -3.27 7.96
CA LYS A 211 -14.54 -4.48 7.17
C LYS A 211 -13.05 -4.53 6.83
N PRO A 212 -12.51 -5.65 6.31
CA PRO A 212 -11.12 -5.70 5.84
C PRO A 212 -10.82 -4.82 4.61
N TRP A 213 -11.81 -4.09 4.09
CA TRP A 213 -11.74 -3.18 2.95
C TRP A 213 -12.64 -1.96 3.22
N ILE A 214 -12.56 -0.92 2.39
CA ILE A 214 -13.35 0.31 2.49
C ILE A 214 -14.72 0.09 1.82
N THR A 215 -15.79 0.57 2.46
CA THR A 215 -17.12 0.68 1.81
C THR A 215 -17.40 2.15 1.56
N GLY A 216 -17.65 2.55 0.32
CA GLY A 216 -17.80 3.96 -0.03
C GLY A 216 -16.54 4.73 0.37
N LYS A 217 -16.67 5.66 1.31
CA LYS A 217 -15.55 6.39 1.93
C LYS A 217 -15.54 6.30 3.46
N GLU A 218 -16.06 5.20 3.97
CA GLU A 218 -16.24 5.01 5.41
C GLU A 218 -14.89 4.74 6.10
N SER A 219 -14.41 5.71 6.88
CA SER A 219 -13.20 5.53 7.70
C SER A 219 -13.40 4.56 8.86
N GLY A 220 -14.61 4.51 9.42
CA GLY A 220 -14.89 3.83 10.68
C GLY A 220 -14.12 4.41 11.88
N ILE A 221 -13.62 5.65 11.78
CA ILE A 221 -12.90 6.37 12.84
C ILE A 221 -13.65 7.65 13.19
N GLY A 222 -13.83 8.53 12.21
CA GLY A 222 -14.45 9.85 12.41
C GLY A 222 -13.90 10.88 11.41
N ALA A 223 -14.45 12.10 11.49
CA ALA A 223 -14.16 13.17 10.54
C ALA A 223 -12.68 13.59 10.49
N VAL A 224 -11.95 13.38 11.59
CA VAL A 224 -10.55 13.81 11.75
C VAL A 224 -9.58 13.15 10.76
N VAL A 225 -9.91 11.97 10.25
CA VAL A 225 -9.10 11.24 9.25
C VAL A 225 -9.77 11.16 7.88
N GLN A 226 -10.91 11.83 7.69
CA GLN A 226 -11.79 11.60 6.54
C GLN A 226 -11.11 11.90 5.20
N ALA A 227 -10.15 12.84 5.18
CA ALA A 227 -9.37 13.15 3.98
C ALA A 227 -8.63 11.92 3.42
N SER A 228 -8.25 10.95 4.25
CA SER A 228 -7.63 9.68 3.85
C SER A 228 -8.59 8.72 3.14
N TYR A 229 -9.90 8.99 3.13
CA TYR A 229 -10.93 8.13 2.55
C TYR A 229 -11.78 8.84 1.49
N ASP A 230 -11.77 10.17 1.46
CA ASP A 230 -12.50 10.92 0.43
C ASP A 230 -12.02 10.53 -0.98
N GLY A 231 -12.98 10.22 -1.86
CA GLY A 231 -12.72 9.74 -3.21
C GLY A 231 -12.70 8.22 -3.35
N GLU A 232 -12.79 7.44 -2.27
CA GLU A 232 -12.96 5.97 -2.33
C GLU A 232 -14.35 5.55 -2.80
N GLU A 233 -15.37 6.43 -2.69
CA GLU A 233 -16.75 6.09 -3.02
C GLU A 233 -17.05 5.98 -4.53
N LEU A 234 -16.02 6.06 -5.37
CA LEU A 234 -16.15 6.00 -6.81
C LEU A 234 -16.63 4.61 -7.26
N THR A 235 -17.49 4.64 -8.28
CA THR A 235 -18.11 3.44 -8.85
C THR A 235 -17.73 3.24 -10.31
N THR A 236 -16.83 4.06 -10.84
CA THR A 236 -16.41 4.04 -12.24
C THR A 236 -14.91 3.80 -12.34
N GLN A 237 -14.50 2.78 -13.08
CA GLN A 237 -13.10 2.47 -13.35
C GLN A 237 -12.86 2.46 -14.85
N ALA A 238 -11.83 3.17 -15.31
CA ALA A 238 -11.48 3.27 -16.74
C ALA A 238 -12.68 3.64 -17.65
N GLY A 239 -13.58 4.50 -17.17
CA GLY A 239 -14.78 4.93 -17.90
C GLY A 239 -15.96 3.94 -17.84
N VAL A 240 -15.81 2.80 -17.18
CA VAL A 240 -16.87 1.80 -17.00
C VAL A 240 -17.52 1.97 -15.63
N ASN A 241 -18.82 2.27 -15.61
CA ASN A 241 -19.59 2.24 -14.37
C ASN A 241 -19.80 0.79 -13.91
N ILE A 242 -19.41 0.50 -12.68
CA ILE A 242 -19.43 -0.85 -12.09
C ILE A 242 -20.77 -1.17 -11.43
N VAL A 243 -21.62 -0.16 -11.26
CA VAL A 243 -23.02 -0.35 -10.84
C VAL A 243 -23.82 -0.89 -12.03
N ASN A 244 -24.63 -1.92 -11.77
CA ASN A 244 -25.57 -2.50 -12.73
C ASN A 244 -24.95 -3.02 -14.05
N ILE A 245 -23.69 -3.50 -14.03
CA ILE A 245 -23.03 -4.06 -15.23
C ILE A 245 -23.89 -5.16 -15.86
N ASN A 246 -24.23 -5.01 -17.14
CA ASN A 246 -24.96 -5.98 -17.95
C ASN A 246 -26.26 -6.50 -17.29
N GLY A 247 -26.96 -5.64 -16.53
CA GLY A 247 -28.20 -6.01 -15.84
C GLY A 247 -28.02 -6.80 -14.54
N THR A 248 -26.78 -7.02 -14.09
CA THR A 248 -26.50 -7.60 -12.76
C THR A 248 -26.56 -6.49 -11.72
N SER A 249 -27.48 -6.60 -10.75
CA SER A 249 -27.64 -5.59 -9.70
C SER A 249 -26.44 -5.56 -8.74
N ILE A 250 -25.48 -4.67 -9.01
CA ILE A 250 -24.32 -4.38 -8.15
C ILE A 250 -24.59 -3.03 -7.47
N SER A 251 -24.59 -3.00 -6.14
CA SER A 251 -24.80 -1.76 -5.37
C SER A 251 -23.56 -0.86 -5.44
N ALA A 252 -23.73 0.45 -5.20
CA ALA A 252 -22.60 1.38 -5.11
C ALA A 252 -21.59 0.95 -4.03
N ALA A 253 -22.06 0.45 -2.90
CA ALA A 253 -21.22 -0.14 -1.87
C ALA A 253 -20.38 -1.29 -2.44
N ALA A 254 -21.01 -2.31 -3.02
CA ALA A 254 -20.29 -3.46 -3.58
C ALA A 254 -19.33 -3.07 -4.71
N ALA A 255 -19.67 -2.04 -5.50
CA ALA A 255 -18.79 -1.50 -6.52
C ALA A 255 -17.54 -0.84 -5.90
N SER A 256 -17.70 0.05 -4.92
CA SER A 256 -16.57 0.70 -4.23
C SER A 256 -15.70 -0.28 -3.44
N GLU A 257 -16.26 -1.39 -2.94
CA GLU A 257 -15.50 -2.39 -2.17
C GLU A 257 -14.51 -3.21 -3.02
N ALA A 258 -14.56 -3.09 -4.35
CA ALA A 258 -13.78 -3.92 -5.26
C ALA A 258 -12.36 -3.39 -5.53
N PHE A 259 -12.05 -2.16 -5.13
CA PHE A 259 -10.76 -1.50 -5.37
C PHE A 259 -10.58 -0.34 -4.39
N ASP A 260 -9.34 -0.08 -3.99
CA ASP A 260 -8.98 1.20 -3.35
C ASP A 260 -8.70 2.24 -4.44
N GLU A 261 -9.00 3.52 -4.24
CA GLU A 261 -8.76 4.62 -5.18
C GLU A 261 -7.45 5.37 -4.89
N GLY A 262 -6.79 5.86 -5.93
CA GLY A 262 -5.54 6.59 -5.77
C GLY A 262 -5.74 7.99 -5.17
N LEU A 263 -4.81 8.42 -4.32
CA LEU A 263 -4.69 9.82 -3.88
C LEU A 263 -3.67 10.57 -4.73
N THR A 264 -3.89 11.87 -4.98
CA THR A 264 -2.84 12.71 -5.54
C THR A 264 -1.75 12.99 -4.50
N LYS A 265 -0.56 13.35 -4.96
CA LYS A 265 0.56 13.73 -4.10
C LYS A 265 0.18 14.84 -3.13
N GLU A 266 -0.56 15.85 -3.59
CA GLU A 266 -0.98 16.99 -2.78
C GLU A 266 -1.94 16.57 -1.67
N GLN A 267 -2.87 15.65 -1.97
CA GLN A 267 -3.78 15.10 -0.97
C GLN A 267 -3.00 14.32 0.09
N VAL A 268 -2.07 13.45 -0.32
CA VAL A 268 -1.25 12.69 0.63
C VAL A 268 -0.42 13.62 1.50
N LEU A 269 0.26 14.61 0.92
CA LEU A 269 1.03 15.60 1.68
C LEU A 269 0.16 16.39 2.67
N SER A 270 -1.09 16.69 2.32
CA SER A 270 -2.04 17.32 3.24
C SER A 270 -2.46 16.40 4.38
N ILE A 271 -2.54 15.09 4.15
CA ILE A 271 -2.91 14.09 5.16
C ILE A 271 -1.75 13.82 6.12
N VAL A 272 -0.53 13.66 5.59
CA VAL A 272 0.66 13.30 6.40
C VAL A 272 1.38 14.52 6.97
N GLY A 273 1.19 15.70 6.38
CA GLY A 273 1.83 16.95 6.78
C GLY A 273 1.73 17.27 8.27
N PRO A 274 0.56 17.11 8.93
CA PRO A 274 0.43 17.31 10.38
C PRO A 274 1.34 16.45 11.25
N PHE A 275 1.86 15.34 10.72
CA PHE A 275 2.74 14.43 11.44
C PHE A 275 4.23 14.72 11.21
N ILE A 276 4.59 15.61 10.28
CA ILE A 276 5.97 15.90 9.91
C ILE A 276 6.42 17.21 10.57
N VAL A 277 7.45 17.13 11.41
CA VAL A 277 8.05 18.29 12.08
C VAL A 277 9.23 18.79 11.26
N GLN A 278 9.23 20.09 10.94
CA GLN A 278 10.35 20.78 10.28
C GLN A 278 11.45 21.14 11.28
#